data_AF-A0A3D5CDA3-F1
#
_entry.id   AF-A0A3D5CDA3-F1
#
_cell.length_a   1.000
_cell.length_b   1.000
_cell.length_c   1.000
_cell.angle_alpha   90.00
_cell.angle_beta   90.00
_cell.angle_gamma   90.00
#
_symmetry.space_group_name_H-M   'P 1'
#
loop_
_entity.id
_entity.type
_entity.pdbx_description
1 polymer ?
#
loop_
_entity_poly.entity_id
_entity_poly.type
_entity_poly.pdbx_seq_one_letter_code
_entity_poly.pdbx_strand_id
1 'polypeptide(L)'
;MAHTPTASLSPADQERRRGLRTMKSVALGALLLMAALFLVGFIGQQQVPALAYLRAAAEGGMVGALADWFAVTALFRHPLGIPIPHTAIIPRRKDEIGQSLGEFVETNFLAADVVRT
;
A
#
# COMPACT_ATOMS: atom_id res chain seq x y z
N MET A 1 16.46 9.30 12.40
CA MET A 1 16.59 7.87 12.04
C MET A 1 17.76 7.74 11.08
N ALA A 2 18.81 7.00 11.44
CA ALA A 2 19.94 6.80 10.54
C ALA A 2 19.49 5.96 9.33
N HIS A 3 19.64 6.49 8.12
CA HIS A 3 19.40 5.72 6.90
C HIS A 3 20.46 4.62 6.83
N THR A 4 20.07 3.40 7.22
CA THR A 4 20.93 2.22 7.10
C THR A 4 21.26 2.04 5.61
N PRO A 5 22.54 2.09 5.20
CA PRO A 5 22.92 1.92 3.82
C PRO A 5 22.35 0.60 3.32
N THR A 6 21.67 0.60 2.16
CA THR A 6 20.95 -0.61 1.74
C THR A 6 21.84 -1.82 1.46
N ALA A 7 23.16 -1.61 1.38
CA ALA A 7 24.19 -2.64 1.30
C ALA A 7 24.38 -3.42 2.62
N SER A 8 23.94 -2.89 3.77
CA SER A 8 24.04 -3.54 5.08
C SER A 8 22.75 -4.27 5.50
N LEU A 9 21.83 -4.53 4.57
CA LEU A 9 20.63 -5.31 4.84
C LEU A 9 20.95 -6.81 4.90
N SER A 10 20.29 -7.53 5.83
CA SER A 10 20.32 -8.98 5.88
C SER A 10 19.93 -9.59 4.52
N PRO A 11 20.47 -10.76 4.13
CA PRO A 11 20.09 -11.44 2.88
C PRO A 11 18.56 -11.57 2.71
N ALA A 12 17.84 -11.88 3.79
CA ALA A 12 16.37 -11.99 3.79
C ALA A 12 15.67 -10.65 3.48
N ASP A 13 16.18 -9.53 4.00
CA ASP A 13 15.60 -8.21 3.73
C ASP A 13 15.89 -7.73 2.30
N GLN A 14 17.02 -8.13 1.74
CA GLN A 14 17.33 -7.88 0.33
C GLN A 14 16.36 -8.61 -0.60
N GLU A 15 16.01 -9.86 -0.28
CA GLU A 15 15.03 -10.64 -1.01
C GLU A 15 13.63 -10.04 -0.93
N ARG A 16 13.16 -9.71 0.28
CA ARG A 16 11.88 -9.00 0.49
C ARG A 16 11.82 -7.70 -0.31
N ARG A 17 12.92 -6.93 -0.31
CA ARG A 17 13.01 -5.67 -1.07
C ARG A 17 12.93 -5.91 -2.58
N ARG A 18 13.53 -6.96 -3.11
CA ARG A 18 13.39 -7.33 -4.53
C ARG A 18 11.94 -7.66 -4.86
N GLY A 19 11.28 -8.48 -4.03
CA GLY A 19 9.85 -8.81 -4.18
C GLY A 19 8.97 -7.55 -4.20
N LEU A 20 9.19 -6.63 -3.26
CA LEU A 20 8.48 -5.35 -3.20
C LEU A 20 8.70 -4.49 -4.44
N ARG A 21 9.91 -4.46 -5.01
CA ARG A 21 10.19 -3.71 -6.25
C ARG A 21 9.44 -4.32 -7.43
N THR A 22 9.43 -5.64 -7.55
CA THR A 22 8.69 -6.34 -8.61
C THR A 22 7.20 -6.08 -8.52
N MET A 23 6.60 -6.21 -7.33
CA MET A 23 5.17 -5.92 -7.14
C MET A 23 4.84 -4.46 -7.47
N LYS A 24 5.68 -3.50 -7.05
CA LYS A 24 5.50 -2.09 -7.39
C LYS A 24 5.58 -1.85 -8.91
N SER A 25 6.50 -2.50 -9.62
CA SER A 25 6.55 -2.38 -11.08
C SER A 25 5.34 -2.99 -11.77
N VAL A 26 4.83 -4.13 -11.27
CA VAL A 26 3.61 -4.75 -11.81
C VAL A 26 2.40 -3.85 -11.58
N ALA A 27 2.23 -3.32 -10.37
CA ALA A 27 1.14 -2.41 -10.04
C ALA A 27 1.19 -1.11 -10.89
N LEU A 28 2.38 -0.52 -11.04
CA LEU A 28 2.57 0.65 -11.90
C LEU A 28 2.31 0.32 -13.37
N GLY A 29 2.78 -0.83 -13.85
CA GLY A 29 2.53 -1.30 -15.21
C GLY A 29 1.04 -1.50 -15.50
N ALA A 30 0.30 -2.09 -14.56
CA ALA A 30 -1.15 -2.25 -14.66
C ALA A 30 -1.88 -0.90 -14.68
N LEU A 31 -1.46 0.06 -13.86
CA LEU A 31 -2.01 1.41 -13.86
C LEU A 31 -1.78 2.13 -15.20
N LEU A 32 -0.56 2.04 -15.74
CA LEU A 32 -0.22 2.62 -17.04
C LEU A 32 -0.99 1.95 -18.18
N LEU A 33 -1.20 0.62 -18.11
CA LEU A 33 -2.05 -0.10 -19.05
C LEU A 33 -3.49 0.42 -19.01
N MET A 34 -4.07 0.60 -17.82
CA MET A 34 -5.42 1.17 -17.68
C MET A 34 -5.49 2.60 -18.25
N ALA A 35 -4.48 3.43 -17.99
CA ALA A 35 -4.41 4.77 -18.58
C ALA A 35 -4.33 4.73 -20.13
N ALA A 36 -3.56 3.79 -20.69
CA ALA A 36 -3.48 3.61 -22.14
C ALA A 36 -4.81 3.12 -22.74
N LEU A 37 -5.47 2.15 -22.10
CA LEU A 37 -6.80 1.66 -22.51
C LEU A 37 -7.86 2.78 -22.44
N PHE A 38 -7.79 3.61 -21.40
CA PHE A 38 -8.65 4.79 -21.27
C PHE A 38 -8.45 5.74 -22.44
N LEU A 39 -7.19 6.06 -22.79
CA LEU A 39 -6.88 6.96 -23.90
C LEU A 39 -7.36 6.42 -25.25
N VAL A 40 -7.12 5.13 -25.52
CA VAL A 40 -7.59 4.45 -26.73
C VAL A 40 -9.13 4.46 -26.79
N GLY A 41 -9.79 4.10 -25.70
CA GLY A 41 -11.26 4.14 -25.61
C GLY A 41 -11.81 5.56 -25.79
N PHE A 42 -11.16 6.55 -25.19
CA PHE A 42 -11.57 7.96 -25.27
C PHE A 42 -11.49 8.52 -26.69
N ILE A 43 -10.44 8.20 -27.44
CA ILE A 43 -10.27 8.67 -28.83
C ILE A 43 -11.19 7.86 -29.78
N GLY A 44 -11.29 6.55 -29.61
CA GLY A 44 -11.99 5.66 -30.52
C GLY A 44 -13.52 5.57 -30.34
N GLN A 45 -14.07 6.01 -29.20
CA GLN A 45 -15.51 5.90 -28.89
C GLN A 45 -16.44 6.55 -29.93
N GLN A 46 -15.96 7.54 -30.68
CA GLN A 46 -16.74 8.20 -31.74
C GLN A 46 -16.97 7.30 -32.97
N GLN A 47 -16.07 6.34 -33.21
CA GLN A 47 -16.12 5.44 -34.38
C GLN A 47 -16.73 4.08 -34.00
N VAL A 48 -16.44 3.59 -32.79
CA VAL A 48 -16.89 2.28 -32.31
C VAL A 48 -17.56 2.47 -30.94
N PRO A 49 -18.90 2.44 -30.85
CA PRO A 49 -19.63 2.65 -29.59
C PRO A 49 -19.23 1.67 -28.47
N ALA A 50 -18.78 0.46 -28.82
CA ALA A 50 -18.32 -0.53 -27.84
C ALA A 50 -17.07 -0.07 -27.05
N LEU A 51 -16.26 0.85 -27.59
CA LEU A 51 -15.10 1.42 -26.90
C LEU A 51 -15.50 2.32 -25.72
N ALA A 52 -16.76 2.77 -25.64
CA ALA A 52 -17.27 3.48 -24.48
C ALA A 52 -17.27 2.59 -23.22
N TYR A 53 -17.57 1.29 -23.35
CA TYR A 53 -17.48 0.34 -22.24
C TYR A 53 -16.04 0.12 -21.79
N LEU A 54 -15.11 0.01 -22.75
CA LEU A 54 -13.67 -0.11 -22.45
C LEU A 54 -13.16 1.12 -21.71
N ARG A 55 -13.54 2.33 -22.17
CA ARG A 55 -13.22 3.58 -21.50
C ARG A 55 -13.75 3.59 -20.07
N ALA A 56 -15.02 3.25 -19.86
CA ALA A 56 -15.64 3.26 -18.53
C ALA A 56 -14.96 2.26 -17.58
N ALA A 57 -14.63 1.06 -18.06
CA ALA A 57 -13.89 0.07 -17.29
C ALA A 57 -12.47 0.55 -16.93
N ALA A 58 -11.77 1.15 -17.89
CA ALA A 58 -10.42 1.69 -17.68
C ALA A 58 -10.43 2.90 -16.73
N GLU A 59 -11.43 3.77 -16.83
CA GLU A 59 -11.65 4.90 -15.92
C GLU A 59 -11.87 4.41 -14.48
N GLY A 60 -12.77 3.44 -14.30
CA GLY A 60 -13.01 2.82 -13.00
C GLY A 60 -11.77 2.13 -12.42
N GLY A 61 -11.01 1.39 -13.24
CA GLY A 61 -9.77 0.74 -12.83
C GLY A 61 -8.70 1.75 -12.39
N MET A 62 -8.52 2.83 -13.13
CA MET A 62 -7.55 3.89 -12.81
C MET A 62 -7.91 4.61 -11.50
N VAL A 63 -9.18 5.02 -11.35
CA VAL A 63 -9.66 5.68 -10.12
C VAL A 63 -9.57 4.74 -8.92
N GLY A 64 -9.94 3.46 -9.09
CA GLY A 64 -9.83 2.45 -8.03
C GLY A 64 -8.39 2.24 -7.57
N ALA A 65 -7.44 2.14 -8.50
CA ALA A 65 -6.02 2.00 -8.15
C ALA A 65 -5.46 3.23 -7.42
N LEU A 66 -5.88 4.44 -7.80
CA LEU A 66 -5.51 5.67 -7.09
C LEU A 66 -6.12 5.72 -5.68
N ALA A 67 -7.36 5.26 -5.51
CA ALA A 67 -8.04 5.20 -4.22
C ALA A 67 -7.36 4.21 -3.27
N ASP A 68 -6.99 3.02 -3.74
CA ASP A 68 -6.25 2.04 -2.94
C ASP A 68 -4.88 2.59 -2.50
N TRP A 69 -4.14 3.21 -3.43
CA TRP A 69 -2.87 3.85 -3.10
C TRP A 69 -3.04 4.93 -2.03
N PHE A 70 -4.08 5.75 -2.13
CA PHE A 70 -4.40 6.77 -1.15
C PHE A 70 -4.73 6.15 0.21
N ALA A 71 -5.56 5.12 0.26
CA ALA A 71 -5.97 4.44 1.49
C ALA A 71 -4.78 3.83 2.24
N VAL A 72 -3.95 3.04 1.55
CA VAL A 72 -2.74 2.44 2.14
C VAL A 72 -1.76 3.53 2.58
N THR A 73 -1.56 4.56 1.75
CA THR A 73 -0.68 5.67 2.09
C THR A 73 -1.19 6.40 3.33
N ALA A 74 -2.49 6.71 3.41
CA ALA A 74 -3.13 7.37 4.55
C ALA A 74 -3.09 6.55 5.85
N LEU A 75 -2.99 5.22 5.76
CA LEU A 75 -2.81 4.38 6.95
C LEU A 75 -1.43 4.61 7.59
N PHE A 76 -0.38 4.71 6.78
CA PHE A 76 1.01 4.74 7.25
C PHE A 76 1.67 6.13 7.26
N ARG A 77 1.20 7.06 6.43
CA ARG A 77 1.85 8.36 6.16
C ARG A 77 0.84 9.38 5.62
N HIS A 78 1.32 10.59 5.38
CA HIS A 78 0.54 11.63 4.70
C HIS A 78 0.65 11.49 3.18
N PRO A 79 -0.47 11.36 2.44
CA PRO A 79 -0.45 11.30 0.98
C PRO A 79 0.11 12.61 0.42
N LEU A 80 1.01 12.51 -0.56
CA LEU A 80 1.73 13.65 -1.17
C LEU A 80 2.52 14.53 -0.18
N GLY A 81 2.70 14.10 1.07
CA GLY A 81 3.32 14.91 2.12
C GLY A 81 2.42 16.01 2.69
N ILE A 82 1.15 16.04 2.33
CA ILE A 82 0.19 17.05 2.81
C ILE A 82 -0.46 16.54 4.09
N PRO A 83 -0.40 17.28 5.22
CA PRO A 83 -0.98 16.87 6.49
C PRO A 83 -2.51 17.00 6.48
N ILE A 84 -3.17 16.05 5.81
CA ILE A 84 -4.64 15.97 5.76
C ILE A 84 -5.15 15.43 7.10
N PRO A 85 -6.19 16.05 7.71
CA PRO A 85 -6.86 15.51 8.89
C PRO A 85 -7.22 14.03 8.73
N HIS A 86 -7.06 13.24 9.80
CA HIS A 86 -7.37 11.80 9.85
C HIS A 86 -6.54 10.87 8.92
N THR A 87 -5.41 11.34 8.38
CA THR A 87 -4.40 10.49 7.73
C THR A 87 -3.23 10.17 8.69
N ALA A 88 -2.30 9.30 8.29
CA ALA A 88 -1.27 8.70 9.14
C ALA A 88 -1.85 8.03 10.40
N ILE A 89 -2.88 7.19 10.23
CA ILE A 89 -3.63 6.58 11.33
C ILE A 89 -2.72 5.74 12.25
N ILE A 90 -1.85 4.90 11.70
CA ILE A 90 -0.95 4.04 12.50
C ILE A 90 0.05 4.87 13.32
N PRO A 91 0.82 5.81 12.73
CA PRO A 91 1.69 6.69 13.51
C PRO A 91 0.96 7.44 14.62
N ARG A 92 -0.29 7.86 14.38
CA ARG A 92 -1.09 8.61 15.35
C ARG A 92 -1.56 7.78 16.55
N ARG A 93 -1.82 6.48 16.37
CA ARG A 93 -2.26 5.55 17.42
C ARG A 93 -1.17 4.57 17.88
N LYS A 94 0.09 4.84 17.54
CA LYS A 94 1.23 3.98 17.88
C LYS A 94 1.26 3.61 19.37
N ASP A 95 1.00 4.57 20.25
CA ASP A 95 1.12 4.36 21.69
C ASP A 95 0.02 3.44 22.23
N GLU A 96 -1.23 3.62 21.76
CA GLU A 96 -2.37 2.72 22.05
C GLU A 96 -2.08 1.28 21.58
N ILE A 97 -1.53 1.14 20.36
CA ILE A 97 -1.17 -0.17 19.79
C ILE A 97 -0.02 -0.81 20.59
N GLY A 98 0.97 -0.01 21.00
CA GLY A 98 2.09 -0.49 21.81
C GLY A 98 1.66 -1.01 23.17
N GLN A 99 0.76 -0.29 23.85
CA GLN A 99 0.24 -0.68 25.15
C GLN A 99 -0.53 -2.02 25.08
N SER A 100 -1.48 -2.12 24.16
CA SER A 100 -2.28 -3.35 23.97
C SER A 100 -1.43 -4.57 23.58
N LEU A 101 -0.38 -4.37 22.76
CA LEU A 101 0.55 -5.44 22.40
C LEU A 101 1.42 -5.86 23.60
N GLY A 102 1.81 -4.90 24.46
CA GLY A 102 2.53 -5.16 25.71
C GLY A 102 1.72 -6.03 26.66
N GLU A 103 0.47 -5.64 26.94
CA GLU A 103 -0.46 -6.43 27.76
C GLU A 103 -0.70 -7.83 27.20
N PHE A 104 -0.82 -7.96 25.87
CA PHE A 104 -0.95 -9.27 25.22
C PHE A 104 0.27 -10.16 25.45
N VAL A 105 1.49 -9.65 25.27
CA VAL A 105 2.72 -10.44 25.49
C VAL A 105 2.87 -10.80 26.96
N GLU A 106 2.57 -9.88 27.87
CA GLU A 106 2.57 -10.13 29.31
C GLU A 106 1.62 -11.28 29.68
N THR A 107 0.38 -11.22 29.18
CA THR A 107 -0.65 -12.21 29.50
C THR A 107 -0.39 -13.58 28.88
N ASN A 108 0.12 -13.65 27.64
CA ASN A 108 0.22 -14.91 26.90
C ASN A 108 1.59 -15.60 27.04
N PHE A 109 2.67 -14.85 27.28
CA PHE A 109 4.04 -15.38 27.32
C PHE A 109 4.74 -15.18 28.66
N LEU A 110 4.32 -14.20 29.46
CA LEU A 110 4.90 -13.94 30.79
C LEU A 110 3.99 -14.38 31.94
N ALA A 111 2.82 -14.96 31.65
CA ALA A 111 2.01 -15.62 32.66
C ALA A 111 2.80 -16.78 33.28
N ALA A 112 2.92 -16.74 34.60
CA ALA A 112 3.82 -17.58 35.41
C ALA A 112 3.62 -19.10 35.27
N ASP A 113 2.53 -19.54 34.64
CA ASP A 113 2.22 -20.96 34.42
C ASP A 113 3.01 -21.62 33.28
N VAL A 114 3.65 -20.87 32.37
CA VAL A 114 4.42 -21.45 31.24
C VAL A 114 5.92 -21.60 31.53
N VAL A 115 6.44 -20.98 32.60
CA VAL A 115 7.89 -20.97 32.92
C VAL A 115 8.28 -22.08 33.91
N ARG A 116 7.34 -22.91 34.37
CA ARG A 116 7.59 -24.06 35.24
C ARG A 116 7.14 -25.38 34.59
N THR A 117 7.82 -25.81 33.54
CA THR A 117 7.92 -27.24 33.17
C THR A 117 9.23 -27.45 32.43
#